data_AF-A0A942BRH8-F1
#
_entry.id   AF-A0A942BRH8-F1
#
_cell.length_a   1.000
_cell.length_b   1.000
_cell.length_c   1.000
_cell.angle_alpha   90.00
_cell.angle_beta   90.00
_cell.angle_gamma   90.00
#
_symmetry.space_group_name_H-M   'P 1'
#
loop_
_entity.id
_entity.type
_entity.pdbx_description
1 polymer ?
#
loop_
_entity_poly.entity_id
_entity_poly.type
_entity_poly.pdbx_seq_one_letter_code
_entity_poly.pdbx_strand_id
1 'polypeptide(L)' 'MGKTPPTVAVADAQDRLRIRTVAVGDEDQQRYTVLSGLQAGERVATNLGAGAQEGDKVRPIAQ' A
#
# COMPACT_ATOMS: atom_id res chain seq x y z
N MET A 1 -23.38 8.44 4.01
CA MET A 1 -22.42 8.01 2.96
C MET A 1 -21.25 7.35 3.68
N GLY A 2 -21.07 6.03 3.55
CA GLY A 2 -19.95 5.33 4.21
C GLY A 2 -18.64 5.73 3.54
N LYS A 3 -17.63 6.14 4.31
CA LYS A 3 -16.29 6.38 3.76
C LYS A 3 -15.74 5.04 3.25
N THR A 4 -15.25 5.01 2.02
CA THR A 4 -14.48 3.86 1.52
C THR A 4 -13.26 3.69 2.42
N PRO A 5 -13.00 2.48 2.96
CA PRO A 5 -11.88 2.28 3.86
C PRO A 5 -10.56 2.47 3.10
N PRO A 6 -9.51 3.02 3.75
CA PRO A 6 -8.26 3.28 3.08
C PRO A 6 -7.59 1.96 2.66
N THR A 7 -6.94 2.01 1.50
CA THR A 7 -6.23 0.87 0.93
C THR A 7 -4.80 1.27 0.58
N VAL A 8 -3.91 0.30 0.61
CA VAL A 8 -2.52 0.43 0.19
C VAL A 8 -2.17 -0.67 -0.79
N ALA A 9 -1.26 -0.38 -1.70
CA ALA A 9 -0.70 -1.35 -2.61
C ALA A 9 0.61 -1.91 -2.04
N VAL A 10 0.75 -3.23 -2.00
CA VAL A 10 1.91 -3.93 -1.44
C VAL A 10 2.47 -4.87 -2.48
N ALA A 11 3.80 -4.91 -2.63
CA ALA A 11 4.46 -5.88 -3.50
C ALA A 11 4.68 -7.20 -2.75
N ASP A 12 4.09 -8.29 -3.24
CA ASP A 12 4.32 -9.64 -2.72
C ASP A 12 5.74 -10.16 -3.05
N ALA A 13 6.09 -11.35 -2.57
CA ALA A 13 7.44 -11.92 -2.77
C ALA A 13 7.77 -12.20 -4.25
N GLN A 14 6.79 -12.19 -5.13
CA GLN A 14 6.90 -12.39 -6.57
C GLN A 14 6.88 -11.06 -7.34
N ASP A 15 7.03 -9.94 -6.64
CA ASP A 15 6.95 -8.58 -7.16
C ASP A 15 5.63 -8.30 -7.89
N ARG A 16 4.50 -8.77 -7.33
CA ARG A 16 3.17 -8.44 -7.81
C ARG A 16 2.41 -7.58 -6.82
N LEU A 17 1.59 -6.66 -7.33
CA LEU A 17 0.76 -5.80 -6.51
C LEU A 17 -0.38 -6.55 -5.84
N ARG A 18 -0.56 -6.27 -4.55
CA ARG A 18 -1.68 -6.66 -3.72
C ARG A 18 -2.29 -5.42 -3.09
N ILE A 19 -3.57 -5.17 -3.34
CA ILE A 19 -4.34 -4.10 -2.76
C ILE A 19 -4.93 -4.60 -1.45
N ARG A 20 -4.65 -3.89 -0.37
CA ARG A 20 -5.06 -4.30 0.96
C ARG A 20 -5.68 -3.15 1.71
N THR A 21 -6.83 -3.44 2.31
CA THR A 21 -7.49 -2.54 3.24
C THR A 21 -6.67 -2.44 4.53
N VAL A 22 -6.50 -1.22 5.02
CA VAL A 22 -5.79 -0.92 6.26
C VAL A 22 -6.66 -0.11 7.19
N ALA A 23 -6.38 -0.20 8.49
CA ALA A 23 -6.86 0.80 9.44
C ALA A 23 -5.75 1.82 9.65
N VAL A 24 -6.04 3.09 9.36
CA VAL A 24 -5.12 4.20 9.63
C VAL A 24 -5.56 4.93 10.90
N GLY A 25 -4.58 5.30 11.72
CA GLY A 25 -4.75 6.17 12.88
C GLY A 25 -4.39 7.60 12.51
N ASP A 26 -3.55 8.22 13.33
CA ASP A 26 -3.10 9.59 13.12
C ASP A 26 -2.23 9.73 11.85
N GLU A 27 -2.36 10.90 11.23
CA GLU A 27 -1.57 11.37 10.09
C GLU A 27 -0.68 12.53 10.57
N ASP A 28 0.61 12.46 10.27
CA ASP A 28 1.48 13.63 10.29
C ASP A 28 1.69 14.15 8.85
N GLN A 29 2.35 15.30 8.69
CA GLN A 29 2.47 16.02 7.41
C GLN A 29 2.94 15.16 6.21
N GLN A 30 3.55 13.99 6.43
CA GLN A 30 4.03 13.12 5.36
C GLN A 30 3.76 11.62 5.59
N ARG A 31 3.17 11.22 6.72
CA ARG A 31 3.07 9.81 7.11
C ARG A 31 1.74 9.50 7.78
N TYR A 32 1.27 8.27 7.54
CA TYR A 32 0.14 7.69 8.24
C TYR A 32 0.61 6.65 9.24
N THR A 33 0.04 6.68 10.45
CA THR A 33 0.14 5.57 11.39
C THR A 33 -0.80 4.45 10.93
N VAL A 34 -0.27 3.27 10.62
CA VAL A 34 -1.09 2.10 10.27
C VAL A 34 -1.32 1.27 11.53
N LEU A 35 -2.58 1.15 11.94
CA LEU A 35 -3.00 0.42 13.14
C LEU A 35 -3.17 -1.08 12.86
N SER A 36 -3.61 -1.46 11.66
CA SER A 36 -3.78 -2.86 11.24
C SER A 36 -3.84 -3.00 9.72
N GLY A 37 -3.69 -4.24 9.24
CA GLY A 37 -3.75 -4.58 7.82
C GLY A 37 -2.39 -4.66 7.11
N LEU A 38 -1.31 -4.29 7.79
CA LEU A 38 0.07 -4.50 7.33
C LEU A 38 0.90 -5.20 8.40
N GLN A 39 1.98 -5.84 7.97
CA GLN A 39 2.99 -6.48 8.81
C GLN A 39 4.36 -5.83 8.59
N ALA A 40 5.22 -5.89 9.61
CA ALA A 40 6.58 -5.40 9.50
C ALA A 40 7.36 -6.17 8.42
N GLY A 41 8.14 -5.44 7.61
CA GLY A 41 8.91 -6.00 6.49
C GLY A 41 8.17 -6.06 5.15
N GLU A 42 6.87 -5.72 5.12
CA GLU A 42 6.13 -5.63 3.86
C GLU A 42 6.55 -4.43 3.01
N ARG A 43 6.49 -4.60 1.68
CA ARG A 43 6.95 -3.60 0.71
C ARG A 43 5.76 -2.81 0.17
N VAL A 44 5.48 -1.65 0.76
CA VAL A 44 4.41 -0.75 0.29
C VAL A 44 4.87 0.00 -0.96
N ALA A 45 4.04 -0.01 -2.00
CA ALA A 45 4.28 0.73 -3.23
C ALA A 45 3.73 2.15 -3.10
N THR A 46 4.61 3.15 -3.07
CA THR A 46 4.25 4.57 -2.88
C THR A 46 4.33 5.41 -4.16
N ASN A 47 4.85 4.86 -5.26
CA ASN A 47 5.02 5.55 -6.53
C ASN A 47 4.49 4.68 -7.69
N LEU A 48 3.17 4.52 -7.73
CA LEU A 48 2.49 3.74 -8.78
C LEU A 48 1.98 4.63 -9.89
N GLY A 49 2.07 4.14 -11.13
CA GLY A 49 1.43 4.78 -12.28
C GLY A 49 -0.09 4.70 -12.17
N ALA A 50 -0.79 5.66 -12.79
CA ALA A 50 -2.25 5.80 -12.71
C ALA A 50 -3.06 4.58 -13.20
N GLY A 51 -2.43 3.64 -13.91
CA GLY A 51 -3.05 2.42 -14.43
C GLY A 51 -2.66 1.14 -13.68
N ALA A 52 -1.94 1.21 -12.56
CA ALA A 52 -1.52 0.03 -11.82
C ALA A 52 -2.72 -0.70 -11.19
N GLN A 53 -2.76 -2.02 -11.31
CA GLN A 53 -3.86 -2.88 -10.88
C GLN A 53 -3.39 -4.05 -10.00
N GLU A 54 -4.32 -4.68 -9.29
CA GLU A 54 -4.10 -5.92 -8.54
C GLU A 54 -3.45 -6.99 -9.44
N GLY A 55 -2.38 -7.61 -8.97
CA GLY A 55 -1.66 -8.68 -9.68
C GLY A 55 -0.65 -8.20 -10.72
N ASP A 56 -0.59 -6.91 -11.03
CA ASP A 56 0.41 -6.33 -11.92
C ASP A 56 1.81 -6.60 -11.41
N LYS A 57 2.72 -6.90 -12.33
CA LYS A 57 4.14 -7.00 -12.01
C LYS A 57 4.71 -5.61 -11.78
N VAL A 58 5.38 -5.43 -10.66
CA VAL A 58 6.10 -4.22 -10.32
C VAL A 58 7.59 -4.46 -10.28
N ARG A 59 8.34 -3.36 -10.30
CA ARG A 59 9.79 -3.38 -10.12
C ARG A 59 10.14 -2.46 -8.96
N PRO A 60 10.74 -2.98 -7.88
CA PRO A 60 11.30 -2.13 -6.84
C PRO A 60 12.33 -1.17 -7.45
N ILE A 61 12.27 0.09 -7.06
CA ILE A 61 13.31 1.08 -7.32
C ILE A 61 13.96 1.43 -5.99
N ALA A 62 15.28 1.57 -5.97
CA ALA A 62 15.95 2.07 -4.79
C ALA A 62 15.45 3.49 -4.52
N GLN A 63 15.04 3.75 -3.27
CA GLN A 63 14.77 5.09 -2.77
C GLN A 63 16.06 5.75 -2.30
#